data_AF-A0A928KR81-F1
#
_entry.id   AF-A0A928KR81-F1
#
_cell.length_a   1.000
_cell.length_b   1.000
_cell.length_c   1.000
_cell.angle_alpha   90.00
_cell.angle_beta   90.00
_cell.angle_gamma   90.00
#
_symmetry.space_group_name_H-M   'P 1'
#
loop_
_entity.id
_entity.type
_entity.pdbx_description
1 polymer ?
#
loop_
_entity_poly.entity_id
_entity_poly.type
_entity_poly.pdbx_seq_one_letter_code
_entity_poly.pdbx_strand_id
1 'polypeptide(L)'
;MIIRQLKESQYEALRSSLLQNAQAEPLSASYVVSMTVDGVEYAVRLQPERHHKIAVLQALRIVRRENGPGFELITQNSLLSSLMELLIHQRAGEGPPSLVENIHML
;
A
#
# COMPACT_ATOMS: atom_id res chain seq x y z
N MET A 1 -7.09 12.84 -5.04
CA MET A 1 -6.33 12.73 -3.77
C MET A 1 -7.30 12.64 -2.62
N ILE A 2 -7.09 11.70 -1.71
CA ILE A 2 -7.86 11.55 -0.46
C ILE A 2 -6.90 11.56 0.72
N ILE A 3 -7.40 11.92 1.91
CA ILE A 3 -6.68 11.78 3.16
C ILE A 3 -7.47 10.85 4.05
N ARG A 4 -6.81 9.82 4.58
CA ARG A 4 -7.44 8.81 5.41
C ARG A 4 -6.82 8.77 6.79
N GLN A 5 -7.67 8.82 7.81
CA GLN A 5 -7.29 8.53 9.19
C GLN A 5 -7.24 7.03 9.40
N LEU A 6 -6.11 6.52 9.89
CA LEU A 6 -5.95 5.12 10.28
C LEU A 6 -5.93 4.98 11.80
N LYS A 7 -6.18 3.76 12.28
CA LYS A 7 -5.81 3.37 13.64
C LYS A 7 -4.28 3.35 13.74
N GLU A 8 -3.75 3.68 14.92
CA GLU A 8 -2.31 3.76 15.17
C GLU A 8 -1.56 2.49 14.75
N SER A 9 -2.06 1.30 15.13
CA SER A 9 -1.43 0.02 14.75
C SER A 9 -1.38 -0.21 13.24
N GLN A 10 -2.45 0.14 12.51
CA GLN A 10 -2.48 0.03 11.05
C GLN A 10 -1.53 1.03 10.39
N TYR A 11 -1.46 2.24 10.94
CA TYR A 11 -0.57 3.28 10.47
C TYR A 11 0.90 2.86 10.62
N GLU A 12 1.31 2.40 11.80
CA GLU A 12 2.70 2.01 12.04
C GLU A 12 3.11 0.77 11.23
N ALA A 13 2.22 -0.20 11.08
CA ALA A 13 2.46 -1.37 10.22
C ALA A 13 2.68 -0.95 8.75
N LEU A 14 1.78 -0.12 8.22
CA LEU A 14 1.90 0.39 6.85
C LEU A 14 3.15 1.25 6.69
N ARG A 15 3.41 2.19 7.60
CA ARG A 15 4.58 3.06 7.57
C ARG A 15 5.89 2.27 7.60
N SER A 16 5.97 1.25 8.45
CA SER A 16 7.14 0.37 8.52
C SER A 16 7.35 -0.40 7.22
N SER A 17 6.27 -0.94 6.62
CA SER A 17 6.32 -1.60 5.31
C SER A 17 6.78 -0.66 4.20
N LEU A 18 6.30 0.59 4.19
CA LEU A 18 6.72 1.63 3.25
C LEU A 18 8.22 1.93 3.37
N LEU A 19 8.73 2.11 4.59
CA LEU A 19 10.14 2.41 4.83
C LEU A 19 11.08 1.27 4.39
N GLN A 20 10.61 0.02 4.45
CA GLN A 20 11.41 -1.15 4.07
C GLN A 20 11.39 -1.43 2.56
N ASN A 21 10.27 -1.16 1.89
CA ASN A 21 10.00 -1.70 0.56
C ASN A 21 9.79 -0.64 -0.53
N ALA A 22 9.63 0.64 -0.17
CA ALA A 22 9.34 1.67 -1.15
C ALA A 22 10.61 2.32 -1.70
N GLN A 23 10.59 2.58 -3.00
CA GLN A 23 11.60 3.37 -3.67
C GLN A 23 11.42 4.84 -3.25
N ALA A 24 12.23 5.30 -2.31
CA ALA A 24 12.24 6.71 -1.91
C ALA A 24 12.88 7.54 -3.03
N GLU A 25 12.09 8.38 -3.69
CA GLU A 25 12.61 9.35 -4.65
C GLU A 25 13.30 10.49 -3.86
N PRO A 26 14.46 11.00 -4.32
CA PRO A 26 15.11 12.15 -3.69
C PRO A 26 14.13 13.32 -3.53
N LEU A 27 14.10 13.90 -2.32
CA LEU A 27 13.21 15.02 -1.96
C LEU A 27 11.70 14.71 -2.04
N SER A 28 11.31 13.45 -2.10
CA SER A 28 9.89 13.05 -2.02
C SER A 28 9.53 12.59 -0.62
N ALA A 29 8.46 13.14 -0.06
CA ALA A 29 7.83 12.62 1.16
C ALA A 29 6.84 11.48 0.86
N SER A 30 6.66 11.16 -0.42
CA SER A 30 5.72 10.15 -0.89
C SER A 30 6.44 8.88 -1.33
N TYR A 31 5.73 7.76 -1.21
CA TYR A 31 6.19 6.42 -1.53
C TYR A 31 5.29 5.84 -2.61
N VAL A 32 5.87 5.09 -3.53
CA VAL A 32 5.10 4.29 -4.50
C VAL A 32 5.08 2.84 -4.02
N VAL A 33 3.88 2.28 -3.89
CA VAL A 33 3.67 0.88 -3.52
C VAL A 33 3.03 0.15 -4.68
N SER A 34 3.64 -0.95 -5.09
CA SER A 34 3.04 -1.87 -6.04
C SER A 34 2.07 -2.80 -5.32
N MET A 35 0.89 -3.02 -5.92
CA MET A 35 -0.07 -4.01 -5.48
C MET A 35 -0.75 -4.67 -6.68
N THR A 36 -1.22 -5.90 -6.49
CA THR A 36 -2.00 -6.63 -7.50
C THR A 36 -3.38 -6.92 -6.93
N VAL A 37 -4.42 -6.62 -7.70
CA VAL A 37 -5.83 -6.90 -7.36
C VAL A 37 -6.44 -7.61 -8.57
N ASP A 38 -6.92 -8.84 -8.37
CA ASP A 38 -7.53 -9.67 -9.42
C ASP A 38 -6.69 -9.75 -10.71
N GLY A 39 -5.38 -9.92 -10.55
CA GLY A 39 -4.42 -10.01 -11.67
C GLY A 39 -4.12 -8.67 -12.35
N VAL A 40 -4.70 -7.56 -11.90
CA VAL A 40 -4.40 -6.22 -12.38
C VAL A 40 -3.37 -5.56 -11.47
N GLU A 41 -2.30 -5.04 -12.07
CA GLU A 41 -1.23 -4.36 -11.35
C GLU A 41 -1.54 -2.88 -11.16
N TYR A 42 -1.23 -2.38 -9.97
CA TYR A 42 -1.35 -0.98 -9.60
C TYR A 42 -0.06 -0.49 -8.93
N ALA A 43 0.33 0.73 -9.24
CA ALA A 43 1.31 1.50 -8.48
C ALA A 43 0.58 2.65 -7.76
N VAL A 44 0.52 2.61 -6.43
CA VAL A 44 -0.20 3.58 -5.61
C VAL A 44 0.78 4.52 -4.95
N ARG A 45 0.61 5.84 -5.14
CA ARG A 45 1.45 6.86 -4.50
C ARG A 45 0.81 7.35 -3.21
N LEU A 46 1.50 7.12 -2.10
CA LEU A 46 1.05 7.37 -0.72
C LEU A 46 2.01 8.32 -0.02
N GLN A 47 1.50 9.15 0.89
CA GLN A 47 2.30 10.01 1.74
C GLN A 47 1.83 9.86 3.19
N PRO A 48 2.67 9.33 4.09
CA PRO A 48 2.47 9.40 5.52
C PRO A 48 2.42 10.84 6.01
N GLU A 49 1.42 11.12 6.84
CA GLU A 49 1.12 12.44 7.40
C GLU A 49 1.05 12.38 8.92
N ARG A 50 1.07 13.55 9.56
CA ARG A 50 0.91 13.66 11.02
C ARG A 50 -0.43 13.08 11.48
N HIS A 51 -0.48 12.67 12.74
CA HIS A 51 -1.69 12.13 13.39
C HIS A 51 -2.22 10.84 12.75
N HIS A 52 -1.33 9.94 12.34
CA HIS A 52 -1.69 8.63 11.76
C HIS A 52 -2.55 8.73 10.49
N LYS A 53 -2.30 9.77 9.69
CA LYS A 53 -3.00 10.01 8.43
C LYS A 53 -2.16 9.54 7.26
N ILE A 54 -2.82 9.10 6.20
CA ILE A 54 -2.18 8.78 4.93
C ILE A 54 -2.90 9.59 3.85
N ALA A 55 -2.14 10.37 3.10
CA ALA A 55 -2.62 10.94 1.85
C ALA A 55 -2.40 9.93 0.72
N VAL A 56 -3.47 9.57 0.01
CA VAL A 56 -3.41 8.79 -1.22
C VAL A 56 -3.48 9.78 -2.38
N LEU A 57 -2.34 9.99 -3.03
CA LEU A 57 -2.18 11.08 -3.99
C LEU A 57 -2.84 10.69 -5.32
N GLN A 58 -2.43 9.55 -5.87
CA GLN A 58 -2.87 8.99 -7.14
C GLN A 58 -2.48 7.51 -7.22
N ALA A 59 -3.03 6.80 -8.21
CA ALA A 59 -2.58 5.46 -8.57
C ALA A 59 -2.40 5.34 -10.08
N LEU A 60 -1.58 4.39 -10.51
CA LEU A 60 -1.40 4.02 -11.90
C LEU A 60 -1.82 2.58 -12.06
N ARG A 61 -2.83 2.30 -12.88
CA ARG A 61 -3.13 0.95 -13.32
C ARG A 61 -2.18 0.58 -14.45
N ILE A 62 -1.57 -0.60 -14.35
CA ILE A 62 -0.56 -1.09 -15.29
C ILE A 62 -1.16 -2.28 -16.03
N VAL A 63 -1.31 -2.16 -17.34
CA VAL A 63 -1.80 -3.23 -18.23
C VAL A 63 -0.64 -3.71 -19.07
N ARG A 64 -0.13 -4.90 -18.78
CA ARG A 64 0.95 -5.51 -19.58
C ARG A 64 0.38 -6.02 -20.90
N ARG A 65 0.91 -5.55 -22.03
CA ARG A 65 0.55 -5.97 -23.39
C ARG A 65 1.80 -6.36 -24.16
N GLU A 66 1.63 -7.12 -25.25
CA GLU A 66 2.75 -7.59 -26.10
C GLU A 66 3.58 -6.43 -26.68
N ASN A 67 2.96 -5.28 -26.93
CA ASN A 67 3.62 -4.07 -27.45
C ASN A 67 4.13 -3.10 -26.37
N GLY A 68 4.13 -3.52 -25.10
CA GLY A 68 4.57 -2.73 -23.95
C GLY A 68 3.46 -2.47 -22.94
N PRO A 69 3.81 -1.93 -21.75
CA PRO A 69 2.83 -1.63 -20.71
C PRO A 69 1.98 -0.41 -21.09
N GLY A 70 0.66 -0.55 -20.99
CA GLY A 70 -0.29 0.55 -20.97
C GLY A 70 -0.48 1.07 -19.54
N PHE A 71 -0.68 2.38 -19.41
CA PHE A 71 -0.85 3.03 -18.11
C PHE A 71 -2.12 3.87 -18.07
N GLU A 72 -2.89 3.74 -17.00
CA GLU A 72 -4.09 4.52 -16.74
C GLU A 72 -3.96 5.22 -15.39
N LEU A 73 -3.95 6.56 -15.40
CA LEU A 73 -3.85 7.38 -14.21
C LEU A 73 -5.21 7.43 -13.50
N ILE A 74 -5.19 7.08 -12.21
CA ILE A 74 -6.35 7.08 -11.33
C ILE A 74 -6.20 8.23 -10.34
N THR A 75 -7.17 9.14 -10.37
CA THR A 75 -7.30 10.24 -9.41
C THR A 75 -8.66 10.27 -8.73
N GLN A 76 -9.59 9.41 -9.16
CA GLN A 76 -10.96 9.31 -8.65
C GLN A 76 -10.94 8.85 -7.19
N ASN A 77 -11.54 9.66 -6.31
CA ASN A 77 -11.48 9.44 -4.86
C ASN A 77 -12.04 8.09 -4.41
N SER A 78 -13.11 7.60 -5.04
CA SER A 78 -13.70 6.29 -4.72
C SER A 78 -12.71 5.15 -4.97
N LEU A 79 -12.04 5.16 -6.12
CA LEU A 79 -11.07 4.12 -6.48
C LEU A 79 -9.81 4.19 -5.61
N LEU A 80 -9.32 5.41 -5.32
CA LEU A 80 -8.20 5.61 -4.39
C LEU A 80 -8.54 5.11 -2.97
N SER A 81 -9.76 5.34 -2.50
CA SER A 81 -10.23 4.82 -1.22
C SER A 81 -10.24 3.29 -1.22
N SER A 82 -10.79 2.66 -2.26
CA SER A 82 -10.84 1.20 -2.37
C SER A 82 -9.44 0.57 -2.43
N LEU A 83 -8.52 1.14 -3.21
CA LEU A 83 -7.14 0.66 -3.28
C LEU A 83 -6.44 0.76 -1.91
N MET A 84 -6.68 1.83 -1.16
CA MET A 84 -6.14 1.98 0.19
C MET A 84 -6.70 0.93 1.16
N GLU A 85 -8.00 0.63 1.11
CA GLU A 85 -8.60 -0.43 1.93
C GLU A 85 -7.93 -1.78 1.66
N LEU A 86 -7.78 -2.14 0.38
CA LEU A 86 -7.16 -3.39 -0.04
C LEU A 86 -5.69 -3.44 0.38
N LEU A 87 -4.96 -2.33 0.25
CA LEU A 87 -3.56 -2.24 0.68
C LEU A 87 -3.41 -2.49 2.18
N ILE A 88 -4.26 -1.88 3.01
CA ILE A 88 -4.26 -2.11 4.46
C ILE A 88 -4.55 -3.58 4.75
N HIS A 89 -5.52 -4.19 4.06
CA HIS A 89 -5.85 -5.60 4.25
C HIS A 89 -4.69 -6.53 3.88
N GLN A 90 -4.05 -6.32 2.72
CA GLN A 90 -2.92 -7.10 2.24
C GLN A 90 -1.70 -7.00 3.18
N ARG A 91 -1.45 -5.80 3.73
CA ARG A 91 -0.31 -5.56 4.64
C ARG A 91 -0.61 -5.91 6.11
N ALA A 92 -1.88 -5.93 6.51
CA ALA A 92 -2.27 -6.41 7.85
C ALA A 92 -2.15 -7.94 7.99
N GLY A 93 -2.11 -8.68 6.87
CA GLY A 93 -1.80 -10.11 6.86
C GLY A 93 -0.32 -10.45 7.09
N GLU A 94 0.58 -9.46 7.02
CA GLU A 94 2.02 -9.57 7.30
C GLU A 94 2.32 -9.15 8.76
N GLY A 95 1.59 -9.70 9.74
CA GLY A 95 2.03 -9.63 11.14
C GLY A 95 3.40 -10.31 11.30
N PRO A 96 4.22 -9.97 12.31
CA PRO A 96 5.38 -10.81 12.64
C PRO A 96 4.87 -12.24 12.81
N PRO A 97 5.62 -13.27 12.36
CA PRO A 97 5.20 -14.65 12.58
C PRO A 97 4.88 -14.76 14.05
N SER A 98 3.60 -14.97 14.38
CA SER A 98 3.24 -15.43 15.71
C SER A 98 4.12 -16.64 15.90
N LEU A 99 5.00 -16.58 16.89
CA LEU A 99 5.69 -17.75 17.39
C LEU A 99 4.60 -18.82 17.50
N VAL A 100 4.61 -19.76 16.56
CA VAL A 100 4.02 -21.06 16.80
C VAL A 100 4.95 -21.61 17.87
N GLU A 101 4.66 -21.22 19.11
CA GLU A 101 5.23 -21.84 20.28
C GLU A 101 4.92 -23.32 20.12
N ASN A 102 6.00 -24.05 19.86
CA ASN A 102 6.10 -25.45 20.22
C ASN A 102 5.48 -25.63 21.60
N ILE A 103 4.30 -26.23 21.66
CA ILE A 103 3.87 -26.97 22.83
C ILE A 103 3.71 -28.42 22.38
N HIS A 104 4.83 -29.12 22.58
CA HIS A 104 4.96 -30.51 23.00
C HIS A 104 4.10 -31.61 22.36
N MET A 105 4.84 -32.57 21.76
CA MET A 105 4.76 -34.00 22.08
C MET A 105 3.59 -34.40 22.99
N LEU A 106 2.63 -35.12 22.42
CA LEU A 106 2.20 -36.45 22.86
C LEU A 106 1.76 -37.24 21.62
#